data_AF-A0A2V2VJH6-F1
#
_entry.id   AF-A0A2V2VJH6-F1
#
_cell.length_a   1.000
_cell.length_b   1.000
_cell.length_c   1.000
_cell.angle_alpha   90.00
_cell.angle_beta   90.00
_cell.angle_gamma   90.00
#
_symmetry.space_group_name_H-M   'P 1'
#
loop_
_entity.id
_entity.type
_entity.pdbx_description
1 polymer ?
#
loop_
_entity_poly.entity_id
_entity_poly.type
_entity_poly.pdbx_seq_one_letter_code
_entity_poly.pdbx_strand_id
1 'polypeptide(L)'
;MTSTSGHAFSRRPCEVKWWVSRLSLSAPDYPRSRLSSRTERINRYSINTRGYSVHSFDGTSFFTSTNYQGNNERQTNCAKTLSDLSGGVGIVRFLHHEQFQLDEWWLTMSDVQSAGAMMVAVSRSANGTLPGIEPSHAYRILQLQQLSGARLIELSSFWTKMQWKGDWSDESVQWQRYREVDAALRHQRSVAKNSSFWMSYTDFIAAFAQVHLCHLFQGFHQRTIEDEWGRNSAGGSCYEQNWHLNPHYRLKISQESPFFINLAVPDTRFTPTDIDSLALHIIRHEQYPVRYASDREEIVVATDYVATDSISFEGIMEAGEDYWVIPSSHTGGVMGRFLFRIFSQSGFIIWKEDPSYHWNTLTYSDTVECSGEYRTGDDNAQVALCFGSHATVGNMENKTGSLIVKAQTPDSDETALGMFLVKTTLVEGKPSRSVGVLRDESVVASSPFVTDEIVYLEAKVHPGERYTLVVCVHPVGSQAKLEFTIWSSLPLPQLTPLPVWKKKSVIVSWPQGSGSYYDVTRNPQIEIYPARILDTFVIRMQVRDCSYTDPSIVFFVLANDGRQGEGIKGQIPADRVMVRSQYVRHHVVQCELLMTESMNSLLVVPCLQPAGSFGECTISVATESAEFMVRALSTG
;
A
#
# COMPACT_ATOMS: atom_id res chain seq x y z
N MET A 1 -47.07 13.61 -25.52
CA MET A 1 -45.67 13.76 -25.93
C MET A 1 -44.81 13.31 -24.75
N THR A 2 -43.94 12.37 -25.06
CA THR A 2 -43.21 11.41 -24.21
C THR A 2 -42.36 11.99 -23.09
N SER A 3 -42.58 11.52 -21.86
CA SER A 3 -41.63 11.58 -20.75
C SER A 3 -40.80 10.29 -20.70
N THR A 4 -39.52 10.37 -21.04
CA THR A 4 -38.57 9.26 -20.93
C THR A 4 -37.89 9.28 -19.57
N SER A 5 -38.29 8.36 -18.69
CA SER A 5 -37.58 7.99 -17.46
C SER A 5 -36.39 7.11 -17.82
N GLY A 6 -35.18 7.62 -17.64
CA GLY A 6 -33.94 6.84 -17.75
C GLY A 6 -33.78 5.93 -16.54
N HIS A 7 -33.80 4.62 -16.77
CA HIS A 7 -33.39 3.63 -15.78
C HIS A 7 -31.88 3.73 -15.57
N ALA A 8 -31.47 4.16 -14.38
CA ALA A 8 -30.10 4.02 -13.90
C ALA A 8 -29.82 2.53 -13.66
N PHE A 9 -28.98 1.94 -14.52
CA PHE A 9 -28.35 0.65 -14.25
C PHE A 9 -27.36 0.85 -13.10
N SER A 10 -27.72 0.43 -11.89
CA SER A 10 -26.77 0.29 -10.79
C SER A 10 -25.80 -0.85 -11.15
N ARG A 11 -24.56 -0.50 -11.49
CA ARG A 11 -23.46 -1.45 -11.61
C ARG A 11 -23.27 -2.11 -10.24
N ARG A 12 -23.57 -3.41 -10.13
CA ARG A 12 -23.13 -4.22 -8.99
C ARG A 12 -21.65 -4.58 -9.21
N PRO A 13 -20.79 -4.55 -8.19
CA PRO A 13 -19.45 -5.10 -8.29
C PRO A 13 -19.52 -6.60 -8.61
N CYS A 14 -18.61 -7.08 -9.46
CA CYS A 14 -18.44 -8.49 -9.77
C CYS A 14 -18.38 -9.32 -8.47
N GLU A 15 -19.24 -10.34 -8.34
CA GLU A 15 -19.18 -11.28 -7.22
C GLU A 15 -17.87 -12.08 -7.31
N VAL A 16 -16.89 -11.70 -6.48
CA VAL A 16 -15.59 -12.39 -6.35
C VAL A 16 -15.78 -13.64 -5.48
N LYS A 17 -15.65 -14.84 -6.07
CA LYS A 17 -15.72 -16.11 -5.32
C LYS A 17 -14.33 -16.57 -4.87
N TRP A 18 -14.13 -16.50 -3.56
CA TRP A 18 -12.84 -16.68 -2.89
C TRP A 18 -12.37 -18.15 -2.82
N TRP A 19 -11.46 -18.49 -3.73
CA TRP A 19 -10.31 -19.42 -3.68
C TRP A 19 -9.44 -19.57 -2.41
N VAL A 20 -9.84 -19.20 -1.20
CA VAL A 20 -8.88 -19.26 -0.06
C VAL A 20 -8.95 -20.63 0.63
N SER A 21 -7.85 -21.35 0.67
CA SER A 21 -7.53 -22.37 1.70
C SER A 21 -7.36 -21.64 3.04
N ARG A 22 -8.43 -21.06 3.59
CA ARG A 22 -8.36 -20.15 4.75
C ARG A 22 -8.17 -20.99 6.02
N LEU A 23 -6.93 -21.03 6.51
CA LEU A 23 -6.64 -21.20 7.93
C LEU A 23 -6.57 -19.80 8.53
N SER A 24 -7.70 -19.24 8.96
CA SER A 24 -7.69 -18.06 9.83
C SER A 24 -7.64 -18.53 11.27
N LEU A 25 -6.49 -18.37 11.93
CA LEU A 25 -6.45 -18.16 13.36
C LEU A 25 -6.54 -16.65 13.56
N SER A 26 -7.66 -16.18 14.09
CA SER A 26 -7.79 -14.80 14.57
C SER A 26 -6.77 -14.57 15.69
N ALA A 27 -5.77 -13.72 15.47
CA ALA A 27 -4.99 -13.15 16.56
C ALA A 27 -5.70 -11.87 17.04
N PRO A 28 -6.01 -11.73 18.34
CA PRO A 28 -6.49 -10.46 18.88
C PRO A 28 -5.33 -9.46 18.98
N ASP A 29 -5.65 -8.17 18.78
CA ASP A 29 -4.76 -7.02 19.02
C ASP A 29 -4.16 -7.07 20.44
N TYR A 30 -2.83 -6.94 20.57
CA TYR A 30 -2.14 -6.42 21.78
C TYR A 30 -0.65 -6.10 21.51
N PRO A 31 0.03 -5.30 22.36
CA PRO A 31 1.10 -4.39 21.97
C PRO A 31 2.47 -5.03 22.18
N ARG A 32 3.49 -4.44 21.53
CA ARG A 32 4.90 -4.84 21.59
C ARG A 32 5.37 -5.12 23.04
N SER A 33 5.66 -6.39 23.36
CA SER A 33 6.60 -6.74 24.43
C SER A 33 7.31 -8.07 24.13
N ARG A 34 8.62 -8.10 24.36
CA ARG A 34 9.48 -9.28 24.25
C ARG A 34 9.20 -10.26 25.40
N LEU A 35 8.93 -11.54 25.12
CA LEU A 35 9.52 -12.72 25.79
C LEU A 35 8.91 -14.08 25.36
N SER A 36 9.84 -15.03 25.14
CA SER A 36 9.83 -16.50 25.32
C SER A 36 8.59 -17.38 25.06
N SER A 37 8.80 -18.33 24.15
CA SER A 37 8.46 -19.77 24.20
C SER A 37 7.12 -20.21 24.83
N ARG A 38 6.14 -20.48 23.96
CA ARG A 38 5.39 -21.76 23.87
C ARG A 38 4.34 -21.64 22.77
N THR A 39 4.62 -22.23 21.61
CA THR A 39 3.64 -22.35 20.53
C THR A 39 2.73 -23.53 20.82
N GLU A 40 1.45 -23.25 21.03
CA GLU A 40 0.40 -24.27 21.12
C GLU A 40 0.26 -25.00 19.77
N ARG A 41 0.20 -26.32 19.83
CA ARG A 41 0.06 -27.21 18.67
C ARG A 41 -1.35 -27.09 18.11
N ILE A 42 -1.45 -26.64 16.85
CA ILE A 42 -2.62 -26.87 16.00
C ILE A 42 -2.83 -28.39 15.92
N ASN A 43 -4.06 -28.86 16.21
CA ASN A 43 -4.43 -30.26 16.12
C ASN A 43 -4.30 -30.76 14.67
N ARG A 44 -3.15 -31.35 14.37
CA ARG A 44 -2.86 -32.06 13.13
C ARG A 44 -3.55 -33.41 13.20
N TYR A 45 -4.57 -33.63 12.38
CA TYR A 45 -5.13 -34.96 12.18
C TYR A 45 -4.09 -35.82 11.48
N SER A 46 -3.57 -36.86 12.15
CA SER A 46 -2.80 -37.91 11.49
C SER A 46 -3.77 -38.90 10.87
N ILE A 47 -3.61 -39.18 9.58
CA ILE A 47 -4.11 -40.43 9.01
C ILE A 47 -3.06 -41.47 9.40
N ASN A 48 -3.28 -42.12 10.55
CA ASN A 48 -2.42 -43.18 11.03
C ASN A 48 -2.75 -44.47 10.25
N THR A 49 -2.25 -44.59 9.02
CA THR A 49 -2.13 -45.90 8.38
C THR A 49 -1.05 -46.65 9.12
N ARG A 50 -1.43 -47.47 10.12
CA ARG A 50 -0.50 -48.42 10.76
C ARG A 50 0.32 -49.10 9.66
N GLY A 51 1.64 -48.96 9.78
CA GLY A 51 2.62 -49.23 8.73
C GLY A 51 2.34 -50.49 7.91
N TYR A 52 1.72 -50.27 6.76
CA TYR A 52 1.78 -51.12 5.59
C TYR A 52 1.69 -50.19 4.39
N SER A 53 2.68 -50.25 3.51
CA SER A 53 2.61 -49.69 2.16
C SER A 53 1.29 -50.10 1.49
N VAL A 54 0.75 -49.24 0.62
CA VAL A 54 -0.44 -49.60 -0.19
C VAL A 54 -0.07 -50.83 -1.04
N HIS A 55 -0.67 -51.98 -0.72
CA HIS A 55 -0.55 -53.20 -1.50
C HIS A 55 -1.86 -53.47 -2.24
N SER A 56 -1.76 -53.81 -3.53
CA SER A 56 -2.90 -54.29 -4.31
C SER A 56 -3.43 -55.58 -3.70
N PHE A 57 -4.74 -55.65 -3.46
CA PHE A 57 -5.41 -56.86 -2.99
C PHE A 57 -5.95 -57.68 -4.17
N ASP A 58 -5.21 -57.74 -5.27
CA ASP A 58 -5.51 -58.61 -6.40
C ASP A 58 -4.36 -59.59 -6.56
N GLY A 59 -4.64 -60.88 -6.36
CA GLY A 59 -3.67 -61.98 -6.24
C GLY A 59 -2.85 -62.32 -7.49
N THR A 60 -2.60 -61.35 -8.38
CA THR A 60 -1.81 -61.53 -9.60
C THR A 60 -0.99 -60.29 -9.94
N SER A 61 -0.06 -59.90 -9.05
CA SER A 61 1.05 -59.05 -9.44
C SER A 61 2.24 -59.31 -8.52
N PHE A 62 3.30 -59.91 -9.07
CA PHE A 62 4.61 -60.00 -8.44
C PHE A 62 5.14 -58.57 -8.21
N PHE A 63 5.80 -58.29 -7.07
CA PHE A 63 7.11 -57.63 -6.94
C PHE A 63 7.41 -57.24 -5.47
N THR A 64 8.72 -57.12 -5.23
CA THR A 64 9.50 -57.22 -3.99
C THR A 64 9.18 -56.24 -2.87
N SER A 65 9.10 -56.74 -1.63
CA SER A 65 9.13 -55.90 -0.41
C SER A 65 10.58 -55.50 -0.08
N THR A 66 10.84 -54.21 0.05
CA THR A 66 12.02 -53.70 0.76
C THR A 66 11.57 -53.03 2.04
N ASN A 67 11.92 -53.64 3.18
CA ASN A 67 11.79 -53.04 4.50
C ASN A 67 12.71 -51.83 4.58
N TYR A 68 12.16 -50.61 4.51
CA TYR A 68 12.86 -49.39 4.89
C TYR A 68 12.33 -48.91 6.24
N GLN A 69 13.11 -49.15 7.29
CA GLN A 69 12.97 -48.48 8.58
C GLN A 69 13.61 -47.09 8.46
N GLY A 70 12.79 -46.05 8.37
CA GLY A 70 13.20 -44.65 8.48
C GLY A 70 11.97 -43.76 8.57
N ASN A 71 11.92 -42.84 9.53
CA ASN A 71 10.84 -41.85 9.72
C ASN A 71 10.74 -40.90 8.51
N ASN A 72 10.19 -41.39 7.40
CA ASN A 72 10.06 -40.70 6.12
C ASN A 72 8.59 -40.35 5.81
N GLU A 73 7.73 -40.30 6.83
CA GLU A 73 6.32 -39.95 6.69
C GLU A 73 6.16 -38.46 6.37
N ARG A 74 6.04 -38.16 5.07
CA ARG A 74 5.68 -36.84 4.57
C ARG A 74 4.16 -36.74 4.54
N GLN A 75 3.60 -35.86 5.36
CA GLN A 75 2.16 -35.63 5.38
C GLN A 75 1.71 -34.96 4.08
N THR A 76 0.60 -35.42 3.52
CA THR A 76 -0.01 -34.89 2.30
C THR A 76 -1.53 -34.88 2.44
N ASN A 77 -2.22 -34.29 1.48
CA ASN A 77 -3.67 -34.36 1.37
C ASN A 77 -4.08 -34.81 -0.05
N CYS A 78 -5.34 -35.22 -0.22
CA CYS A 78 -5.81 -35.75 -1.50
C CYS A 78 -5.70 -34.74 -2.65
N ALA A 79 -5.93 -33.45 -2.40
CA ALA A 79 -5.85 -32.41 -3.43
C ALA A 79 -4.41 -32.25 -3.96
N LYS A 80 -3.42 -32.24 -3.05
CA LYS A 80 -2.00 -32.18 -3.41
C LYS A 80 -1.59 -33.42 -4.20
N THR A 81 -1.91 -34.61 -3.70
CA THR A 81 -1.60 -35.88 -4.39
C THR A 81 -2.24 -35.93 -5.78
N LEU A 82 -3.50 -35.50 -5.92
CA LEU A 82 -4.16 -35.44 -7.23
C LEU A 82 -3.45 -34.45 -8.16
N SER A 83 -2.99 -33.31 -7.63
CA SER A 83 -2.21 -32.33 -8.41
C SER A 83 -0.90 -32.93 -8.91
N ASP A 84 -0.17 -33.64 -8.05
CA ASP A 84 1.10 -34.28 -8.41
C ASP A 84 0.92 -35.33 -9.52
N LEU A 85 -0.18 -36.09 -9.47
CA LEU A 85 -0.47 -37.16 -10.42
C LEU A 85 -1.01 -36.66 -11.77
N SER A 86 -1.61 -35.47 -11.79
CA SER A 86 -2.38 -35.00 -12.95
C SER A 86 -1.86 -33.69 -13.56
N GLY A 87 -1.01 -32.95 -12.83
CA GLY A 87 -0.59 -31.59 -13.20
C GLY A 87 -1.64 -30.51 -12.93
N GLY A 88 -2.84 -30.89 -12.46
CA GLY A 88 -3.92 -29.95 -12.16
C GLY A 88 -3.67 -29.09 -10.92
N VAL A 89 -4.62 -28.21 -10.61
CA VAL A 89 -4.60 -27.38 -9.41
C VAL A 89 -5.49 -27.99 -8.34
N GLY A 90 -4.87 -28.38 -7.23
CA GLY A 90 -5.52 -28.96 -6.07
C GLY A 90 -6.05 -27.88 -5.14
N ILE A 91 -7.31 -28.00 -4.72
CA ILE A 91 -7.95 -27.09 -3.77
C ILE A 91 -8.63 -27.89 -2.66
N VAL A 92 -8.60 -27.36 -1.44
CA VAL A 92 -9.27 -27.94 -0.27
C VAL A 92 -10.37 -27.01 0.21
N ARG A 93 -11.54 -27.59 0.51
CA ARG A 93 -12.72 -26.89 0.99
C ARG A 93 -13.20 -27.51 2.29
N PHE A 94 -13.25 -26.73 3.36
CA PHE A 94 -13.75 -27.16 4.66
C PHE A 94 -15.25 -26.85 4.74
N LEU A 95 -16.06 -27.85 5.09
CA LEU A 95 -17.53 -27.77 5.02
C LEU A 95 -18.18 -27.17 6.27
N HIS A 96 -17.42 -27.01 7.36
CA HIS A 96 -17.94 -26.54 8.66
C HIS A 96 -17.28 -25.25 9.14
N HIS A 97 -16.85 -24.41 8.19
CA HIS A 97 -16.32 -23.09 8.49
C HIS A 97 -17.48 -22.10 8.67
N GLU A 98 -17.33 -21.08 9.53
CA GLU A 98 -18.40 -20.12 9.85
C GLU A 98 -18.93 -19.37 8.62
N GLN A 99 -18.07 -19.16 7.61
CA GLN A 99 -18.40 -18.48 6.35
C GLN A 99 -18.88 -19.43 5.24
N PHE A 100 -19.07 -20.71 5.52
CA PHE A 100 -19.45 -21.70 4.52
C PHE A 100 -20.90 -21.47 4.04
N GLN A 101 -21.07 -21.29 2.72
CA GLN A 101 -22.38 -21.09 2.11
C GLN A 101 -22.85 -22.36 1.38
N LEU A 102 -23.90 -22.99 1.90
CA LEU A 102 -24.47 -24.25 1.41
C LEU A 102 -24.88 -24.18 -0.07
N ASP A 103 -25.70 -23.20 -0.45
CA ASP A 103 -26.24 -23.14 -1.81
C ASP A 103 -25.17 -22.77 -2.84
N GLU A 104 -24.29 -21.83 -2.51
CA GLU A 104 -23.18 -21.48 -3.39
C GLU A 104 -22.23 -22.66 -3.62
N TRP A 105 -21.92 -23.40 -2.56
CA TRP A 105 -21.02 -24.53 -2.67
C TRP A 105 -21.58 -25.63 -3.58
N TRP A 106 -22.90 -25.87 -3.54
CA TRP A 106 -23.53 -26.80 -4.47
C TRP A 106 -23.34 -26.40 -5.94
N LEU A 107 -23.54 -25.13 -6.26
CA LEU A 107 -23.33 -24.59 -7.61
C LEU A 107 -21.87 -24.77 -8.02
N THR A 108 -20.94 -24.38 -7.14
CA THR A 108 -19.51 -24.52 -7.38
C THR A 108 -19.09 -25.98 -7.64
N MET A 109 -19.57 -26.93 -6.82
CA MET A 109 -19.26 -28.35 -7.06
C MET A 109 -19.81 -28.84 -8.41
N SER A 110 -20.99 -28.36 -8.80
CA SER A 110 -21.60 -28.71 -10.09
C SER A 110 -20.80 -28.16 -11.27
N ASP A 111 -20.32 -26.92 -11.16
CA ASP A 111 -19.50 -26.27 -12.19
C ASP A 111 -18.15 -26.99 -12.35
N VAL A 112 -17.44 -27.25 -11.26
CA VAL A 112 -16.14 -27.94 -11.34
C VAL A 112 -16.28 -29.39 -11.81
N GLN A 113 -17.37 -30.09 -11.45
CA GLN A 113 -17.63 -31.43 -11.98
C GLN A 113 -17.87 -31.39 -13.49
N SER A 114 -18.66 -30.42 -13.96
CA SER A 114 -18.94 -30.23 -15.39
C SER A 114 -17.67 -29.88 -16.17
N ALA A 115 -16.73 -29.18 -15.53
CA ALA A 115 -15.39 -28.89 -16.04
C ALA A 115 -14.40 -30.08 -15.93
N GLY A 116 -14.87 -31.25 -15.48
CA GLY A 116 -14.07 -32.48 -15.38
C GLY A 116 -13.11 -32.53 -14.19
N ALA A 117 -13.32 -31.73 -13.15
CA ALA A 117 -12.50 -31.79 -11.94
C ALA A 117 -12.72 -33.10 -11.17
N MET A 118 -11.64 -33.62 -10.60
CA MET A 118 -11.69 -34.76 -9.69
C MET A 118 -12.03 -34.28 -8.29
N MET A 119 -12.94 -34.96 -7.59
CA MET A 119 -13.36 -34.57 -6.23
C MET A 119 -13.34 -35.77 -5.28
N VAL A 120 -12.83 -35.51 -4.07
CA VAL A 120 -12.70 -36.49 -2.98
C VAL A 120 -13.17 -35.84 -1.69
N ALA A 121 -14.18 -36.39 -1.06
CA ALA A 121 -14.66 -35.97 0.25
C ALA A 121 -13.97 -36.77 1.36
N VAL A 122 -13.64 -36.12 2.46
CA VAL A 122 -13.08 -36.78 3.66
C VAL A 122 -14.10 -36.65 4.79
N SER A 123 -14.50 -37.81 5.33
CA SER A 123 -15.51 -37.89 6.39
C SER A 123 -14.99 -37.31 7.71
N ARG A 124 -15.92 -36.90 8.59
CA ARG A 124 -15.59 -36.42 9.93
C ARG A 124 -14.97 -37.52 10.81
N SER A 125 -14.45 -37.14 11.97
CA SER A 125 -14.03 -38.11 12.98
C SER A 125 -15.25 -38.84 13.59
N ALA A 126 -14.99 -39.95 14.29
CA ALA A 126 -16.02 -40.87 14.80
C ALA A 126 -17.16 -40.22 15.62
N ASN A 127 -16.92 -39.05 16.23
CA ASN A 127 -17.92 -38.34 17.03
C ASN A 127 -18.91 -37.50 16.19
N GLY A 128 -18.76 -37.46 14.87
CA GLY A 128 -19.59 -36.64 13.98
C GLY A 128 -19.95 -37.28 12.64
N THR A 129 -19.72 -38.58 12.46
CA THR A 129 -20.13 -39.29 11.25
C THR A 129 -21.51 -39.91 11.38
N LEU A 130 -22.22 -39.99 10.25
CA LEU A 130 -23.52 -40.63 10.17
C LEU A 130 -23.39 -42.15 10.01
N PRO A 131 -24.40 -42.94 10.42
CA PRO A 131 -24.37 -44.40 10.29
C PRO A 131 -24.11 -44.86 8.85
N GLY A 132 -23.13 -45.75 8.68
CA GLY A 132 -22.74 -46.27 7.36
C GLY A 132 -21.64 -45.45 6.66
N ILE A 133 -21.17 -44.37 7.26
CA ILE A 133 -19.98 -43.62 6.81
C ILE A 133 -18.79 -43.95 7.72
N GLU A 134 -17.73 -44.46 7.13
CA GLU A 134 -16.47 -44.74 7.83
C GLU A 134 -15.83 -43.41 8.26
N PRO A 135 -15.43 -43.25 9.54
CA PRO A 135 -14.84 -42.01 10.03
C PRO A 135 -13.41 -41.79 9.52
N SER A 136 -13.05 -40.52 9.32
CA SER A 136 -11.72 -40.08 8.85
C SER A 136 -11.26 -40.77 7.57
N HIS A 137 -12.19 -41.03 6.64
CA HIS A 137 -11.96 -41.83 5.44
C HIS A 137 -12.28 -41.04 4.17
N ALA A 138 -11.57 -41.36 3.09
CA ALA A 138 -11.73 -40.69 1.80
C ALA A 138 -12.77 -41.41 0.91
N TYR A 139 -13.68 -40.63 0.35
CA TYR A 139 -14.72 -41.07 -0.59
C TYR A 139 -14.60 -40.26 -1.88
N ARG A 140 -14.58 -40.95 -3.02
CA ARG A 140 -14.60 -40.30 -4.33
C ARG A 140 -16.02 -39.80 -4.61
N ILE A 141 -16.16 -38.52 -4.93
CA ILE A 141 -17.40 -37.96 -5.45
C ILE A 141 -17.46 -38.33 -6.93
N LEU A 142 -18.51 -39.05 -7.31
CA LEU A 142 -18.73 -39.52 -8.67
C LEU A 142 -19.58 -38.54 -9.45
N GLN A 143 -20.74 -38.19 -8.90
CA GLN A 143 -21.75 -37.39 -9.58
C GLN A 143 -22.56 -36.54 -8.62
N LEU A 144 -23.00 -35.39 -9.11
CA LEU A 144 -23.98 -34.52 -8.50
C LEU A 144 -25.23 -34.50 -9.38
N GLN A 145 -26.40 -34.62 -8.76
CA GLN A 145 -27.69 -34.60 -9.46
C GLN A 145 -28.66 -33.69 -8.73
N GLN A 146 -29.30 -32.79 -9.47
CA GLN A 146 -30.39 -31.96 -8.97
C GLN A 146 -31.66 -32.24 -9.77
N LEU A 147 -32.60 -32.96 -9.16
CA LEU A 147 -33.82 -33.43 -9.81
C LEU A 147 -35.01 -33.20 -8.88
N SER A 148 -36.07 -32.58 -9.38
CA SER A 148 -37.30 -32.32 -8.62
C SER A 148 -37.08 -31.69 -7.24
N GLY A 149 -36.14 -30.75 -7.16
CA GLY A 149 -35.77 -30.07 -5.92
C GLY A 149 -34.87 -30.87 -4.97
N ALA A 150 -34.62 -32.15 -5.22
CA ALA A 150 -33.65 -32.96 -4.48
C ALA A 150 -32.24 -32.75 -5.03
N ARG A 151 -31.27 -32.51 -4.13
CA ARG A 151 -29.84 -32.44 -4.43
C ARG A 151 -29.15 -33.70 -3.90
N LEU A 152 -28.62 -34.51 -4.79
CA LEU A 152 -28.06 -35.83 -4.49
C LEU A 152 -26.60 -35.93 -4.92
N ILE A 153 -25.79 -36.58 -4.10
CA ILE A 153 -24.37 -36.84 -4.35
C ILE A 153 -24.14 -38.34 -4.40
N GLU A 154 -23.54 -38.82 -5.49
CA GLU A 154 -23.03 -40.18 -5.59
C GLU A 154 -21.59 -40.23 -5.08
N LEU A 155 -21.35 -41.07 -4.09
CA LEU A 155 -20.04 -41.30 -3.48
C LEU A 155 -19.62 -42.75 -3.70
N SER A 156 -18.30 -42.99 -3.72
CA SER A 156 -17.75 -44.35 -3.74
C SER A 156 -16.49 -44.47 -2.90
N SER A 157 -16.27 -45.66 -2.37
CA SER A 157 -15.01 -46.01 -1.70
C SER A 157 -14.79 -47.51 -1.85
N PHE A 158 -13.73 -47.88 -2.56
CA PHE A 158 -13.34 -49.28 -2.77
C PHE A 158 -12.81 -49.97 -1.50
N TRP A 159 -12.59 -49.21 -0.43
CA TRP A 159 -11.95 -49.67 0.79
C TRP A 159 -12.93 -49.88 1.95
N THR A 160 -14.13 -49.29 1.86
CA THR A 160 -15.13 -49.44 2.91
C THR A 160 -16.08 -50.59 2.60
N LYS A 161 -16.38 -51.36 3.64
CA LYS A 161 -17.47 -52.36 3.62
C LYS A 161 -18.75 -51.80 4.23
N MET A 162 -18.72 -50.59 4.78
CA MET A 162 -19.90 -49.93 5.32
C MET A 162 -20.77 -49.44 4.17
N GLN A 163 -22.06 -49.69 4.28
CA GLN A 163 -23.07 -49.19 3.35
C GLN A 163 -23.83 -48.06 4.02
N TRP A 164 -24.03 -46.98 3.28
CA TRP A 164 -24.87 -45.85 3.70
C TRP A 164 -26.30 -46.32 4.00
N LYS A 165 -26.87 -45.89 5.14
CA LYS A 165 -28.21 -46.31 5.59
C LYS A 165 -29.21 -45.17 5.78
N GLY A 166 -28.82 -43.93 5.50
CA GLY A 166 -29.70 -42.77 5.63
C GLY A 166 -30.55 -42.52 4.38
N ASP A 167 -30.99 -41.28 4.21
CA ASP A 167 -31.81 -40.89 3.06
C ASP A 167 -31.06 -41.15 1.75
N TRP A 168 -31.78 -41.68 0.76
CA TRP A 168 -31.27 -42.10 -0.55
C TRP A 168 -30.26 -43.26 -0.55
N SER A 169 -30.09 -43.96 0.57
CA SER A 169 -29.51 -45.32 0.56
C SER A 169 -30.31 -46.27 -0.34
N ASP A 170 -29.74 -47.41 -0.73
CA ASP A 170 -30.39 -48.35 -1.66
C ASP A 170 -31.76 -48.83 -1.18
N GLU A 171 -31.95 -48.95 0.14
CA GLU A 171 -33.21 -49.37 0.78
C GLU A 171 -34.10 -48.18 1.20
N SER A 172 -33.71 -46.94 0.89
CA SER A 172 -34.41 -45.74 1.33
C SER A 172 -35.81 -45.62 0.73
N VAL A 173 -36.80 -45.31 1.58
CA VAL A 173 -38.18 -45.01 1.15
C VAL A 173 -38.27 -43.75 0.28
N GLN A 174 -37.25 -42.88 0.29
CA GLN A 174 -37.22 -41.66 -0.51
C GLN A 174 -37.31 -41.96 -2.01
N TRP A 175 -36.70 -43.05 -2.47
CA TRP A 175 -36.80 -43.50 -3.87
C TRP A 175 -38.24 -43.80 -4.29
N GLN A 176 -39.05 -44.37 -3.39
CA GLN A 176 -40.46 -44.65 -3.67
C GLN A 176 -41.33 -43.39 -3.62
N ARG A 177 -40.97 -42.45 -2.74
CA ARG A 177 -41.64 -41.15 -2.56
C ARG A 177 -41.41 -40.22 -3.76
N TYR A 178 -40.19 -40.17 -4.28
CA TYR A 178 -39.79 -39.32 -5.40
C TYR A 178 -39.52 -40.17 -6.65
N ARG A 179 -40.60 -40.72 -7.23
CA ARG A 179 -40.52 -41.70 -8.33
C ARG A 179 -39.84 -41.15 -9.59
N GLU A 180 -39.95 -39.87 -9.86
CA GLU A 180 -39.24 -39.18 -10.93
C GLU A 180 -37.72 -39.19 -10.76
N VAL A 181 -37.22 -38.95 -9.54
CA VAL A 181 -35.79 -39.01 -9.22
C VAL A 181 -35.30 -40.45 -9.32
N ASP A 182 -36.07 -41.40 -8.78
CA ASP A 182 -35.79 -42.83 -8.91
C ASP A 182 -35.76 -43.25 -10.37
N ALA A 183 -36.72 -42.86 -11.20
CA ALA A 183 -36.75 -43.21 -12.61
C ALA A 183 -35.53 -42.68 -13.38
N ALA A 184 -35.09 -41.45 -13.10
CA ALA A 184 -33.93 -40.83 -13.74
C ALA A 184 -32.61 -41.51 -13.33
N LEU A 185 -32.46 -41.90 -12.06
CA LEU A 185 -31.21 -42.46 -11.53
C LEU A 185 -31.22 -44.00 -11.45
N ARG A 186 -32.32 -44.66 -11.83
CA ARG A 186 -32.51 -46.12 -11.69
C ARG A 186 -31.40 -46.93 -12.33
N HIS A 187 -31.00 -46.55 -13.53
CA HIS A 187 -29.91 -47.23 -14.25
C HIS A 187 -28.59 -47.10 -13.49
N GLN A 188 -28.26 -45.90 -13.00
CA GLN A 188 -27.04 -45.64 -12.24
C GLN A 188 -27.04 -46.42 -10.91
N ARG A 189 -28.17 -46.41 -10.17
CA ARG A 189 -28.32 -47.22 -8.94
C ARG A 189 -28.23 -48.73 -9.21
N SER A 190 -28.73 -49.21 -10.35
CA SER A 190 -28.65 -50.65 -10.69
C SER A 190 -27.23 -51.10 -11.06
N VAL A 191 -26.41 -50.18 -11.57
CA VAL A 191 -24.98 -50.39 -11.90
C VAL A 191 -24.09 -50.24 -10.66
N ALA A 192 -24.54 -49.48 -9.64
CA ALA A 192 -23.87 -49.21 -8.37
C ALA A 192 -23.68 -50.42 -7.43
N LYS A 193 -23.72 -51.67 -7.93
CA LYS A 193 -23.35 -52.86 -7.14
C LYS A 193 -21.88 -52.88 -6.68
N ASN A 194 -21.06 -51.92 -7.14
CA ASN A 194 -19.62 -51.85 -6.96
C ASN A 194 -19.17 -50.74 -5.99
N SER A 195 -19.68 -50.70 -4.76
CA SER A 195 -19.23 -49.80 -3.67
C SER A 195 -19.55 -48.30 -3.82
N SER A 196 -20.50 -47.91 -4.69
CA SER A 196 -21.05 -46.55 -4.72
C SER A 196 -22.45 -46.45 -4.10
N PHE A 197 -22.81 -45.28 -3.60
CA PHE A 197 -24.13 -44.99 -3.03
C PHE A 197 -24.50 -43.52 -3.24
N TRP A 198 -25.81 -43.24 -3.24
CA TRP A 198 -26.34 -41.88 -3.27
C TRP A 198 -26.65 -41.39 -1.84
N MET A 199 -26.46 -40.11 -1.59
CA MET A 199 -26.88 -39.46 -0.36
C MET A 199 -27.47 -38.08 -0.63
N SER A 200 -28.28 -37.58 0.32
CA SER A 200 -28.75 -36.19 0.26
C SER A 200 -27.58 -35.21 0.46
N TYR A 201 -27.64 -34.04 -0.20
CA TYR A 201 -26.64 -33.00 0.02
C TYR A 201 -26.60 -32.52 1.48
N THR A 202 -27.74 -32.51 2.16
CA THR A 202 -27.83 -32.17 3.59
C THR A 202 -27.06 -33.15 4.46
N ASP A 203 -27.21 -34.45 4.22
CA ASP A 203 -26.46 -35.48 4.96
C ASP A 203 -24.98 -35.45 4.62
N PHE A 204 -24.63 -35.12 3.37
CA PHE A 204 -23.24 -34.96 2.94
C PHE A 204 -22.56 -33.86 3.76
N ILE A 205 -23.17 -32.69 3.87
CA ILE A 205 -22.60 -31.59 4.65
C ILE A 205 -22.50 -31.96 6.13
N ALA A 206 -23.44 -32.74 6.67
CA ALA A 206 -23.37 -33.19 8.06
C ALA A 206 -22.25 -34.23 8.31
N ALA A 207 -22.02 -35.16 7.38
CA ALA A 207 -21.12 -36.30 7.56
C ALA A 207 -19.65 -36.03 7.17
N PHE A 208 -19.39 -35.06 6.29
CA PHE A 208 -18.08 -34.83 5.70
C PHE A 208 -17.42 -33.55 6.24
N ALA A 209 -16.11 -33.63 6.53
CA ALA A 209 -15.36 -32.50 7.06
C ALA A 209 -14.88 -31.55 5.95
N GLN A 210 -14.42 -32.13 4.84
CA GLN A 210 -13.76 -31.38 3.78
C GLN A 210 -13.87 -32.08 2.42
N VAL A 211 -13.79 -31.30 1.35
CA VAL A 211 -13.69 -31.75 -0.03
C VAL A 211 -12.35 -31.31 -0.60
N HIS A 212 -11.61 -32.27 -1.13
CA HIS A 212 -10.42 -32.08 -1.92
C HIS A 212 -10.80 -32.18 -3.38
N LEU A 213 -10.48 -31.15 -4.17
CA LEU A 213 -10.70 -31.17 -5.60
C LEU A 213 -9.39 -30.95 -6.34
N CYS A 214 -9.33 -31.40 -7.59
CA CYS A 214 -8.24 -31.11 -8.50
C CYS A 214 -8.82 -30.78 -9.87
N HIS A 215 -8.60 -29.54 -10.32
CA HIS A 215 -9.07 -29.06 -11.60
C HIS A 215 -7.94 -29.06 -12.64
N LEU A 216 -8.17 -29.72 -13.77
CA LEU A 216 -7.21 -29.87 -14.86
C LEU A 216 -7.23 -28.73 -15.89
N PHE A 217 -8.25 -27.87 -15.89
CA PHE A 217 -8.44 -26.79 -16.86
C PHE A 217 -8.25 -27.22 -18.33
N GLN A 218 -8.81 -28.39 -18.69
CA GLN A 218 -8.71 -28.89 -20.06
C GLN A 218 -9.40 -27.93 -21.04
N GLY A 219 -8.72 -27.60 -22.14
CA GLY A 219 -9.22 -26.67 -23.15
C GLY A 219 -9.00 -25.18 -22.84
N PHE A 220 -8.42 -24.84 -21.68
CA PHE A 220 -8.04 -23.47 -21.37
C PHE A 220 -6.68 -23.14 -21.97
N HIS A 221 -6.50 -21.89 -22.38
CA HIS A 221 -5.17 -21.31 -22.55
C HIS A 221 -4.48 -21.29 -21.19
N GLN A 222 -3.25 -21.78 -21.14
CA GLN A 222 -2.50 -21.87 -19.88
C GLN A 222 -1.08 -21.32 -20.01
N ARG A 223 -0.60 -20.69 -18.94
CA ARG A 223 0.78 -20.26 -18.81
C ARG A 223 1.26 -20.55 -17.39
N THR A 224 2.40 -21.23 -17.29
CA THR A 224 3.13 -21.44 -16.04
C THR A 224 4.39 -20.60 -16.07
N ILE A 225 4.61 -19.84 -15.01
CA ILE A 225 5.80 -19.03 -14.77
C ILE A 225 6.44 -19.56 -13.49
N GLU A 226 7.72 -19.92 -13.57
CA GLU A 226 8.54 -20.26 -12.42
C GLU A 226 9.47 -19.06 -12.17
N ASP A 227 9.41 -18.48 -10.97
CA ASP A 227 10.18 -17.28 -10.63
C ASP A 227 10.48 -17.27 -9.11
N GLU A 228 11.10 -16.20 -8.62
CA GLU A 228 11.49 -16.08 -7.22
C GLU A 228 11.34 -14.66 -6.65
N TRP A 229 11.07 -14.61 -5.35
CA TRP A 229 11.43 -13.48 -4.50
C TRP A 229 12.92 -13.63 -4.18
N GLY A 230 13.76 -12.86 -4.88
CA GLY A 230 15.20 -12.85 -4.71
C GLY A 230 15.67 -11.66 -3.87
N ARG A 231 16.98 -11.43 -3.85
CA ARG A 231 17.60 -10.34 -3.05
C ARG A 231 16.99 -8.97 -3.28
N ASN A 232 16.66 -8.66 -4.52
CA ASN A 232 16.13 -7.35 -4.91
C ASN A 232 14.63 -7.39 -5.24
N SER A 233 13.96 -8.53 -5.03
CA SER A 233 12.54 -8.70 -5.34
C SER A 233 11.71 -9.29 -4.20
N ALA A 234 12.32 -9.56 -3.04
CA ALA A 234 11.60 -9.90 -1.82
C ALA A 234 11.06 -8.63 -1.14
N GLY A 235 10.09 -7.98 -1.80
CA GLY A 235 9.53 -6.68 -1.41
C GLY A 235 8.59 -6.71 -0.20
N GLY A 236 8.11 -7.90 0.19
CA GLY A 236 7.22 -8.08 1.33
C GLY A 236 5.77 -7.70 1.04
N SER A 237 4.98 -7.56 2.10
CA SER A 237 3.55 -7.32 1.97
C SER A 237 3.20 -5.96 1.37
N CYS A 238 1.94 -5.77 0.96
CA CYS A 238 1.43 -4.50 0.45
C CYS A 238 1.42 -3.36 1.49
N TYR A 239 1.69 -3.68 2.76
CA TYR A 239 1.90 -2.73 3.85
C TYR A 239 3.38 -2.36 4.03
N GLU A 240 4.29 -3.08 3.38
CA GLU A 240 5.72 -2.82 3.45
C GLU A 240 6.19 -1.81 2.40
N GLN A 241 7.26 -1.09 2.76
CA GLN A 241 7.78 0.01 1.95
C GLN A 241 8.37 -0.44 0.60
N ASN A 242 8.81 -1.69 0.53
CA ASN A 242 9.51 -2.26 -0.60
C ASN A 242 8.58 -3.09 -1.50
N TRP A 243 7.26 -3.01 -1.29
CA TRP A 243 6.28 -3.80 -2.03
C TRP A 243 6.43 -3.70 -3.56
N HIS A 244 6.80 -2.52 -4.06
CA HIS A 244 7.05 -2.26 -5.49
C HIS A 244 8.21 -3.06 -6.10
N LEU A 245 9.10 -3.60 -5.26
CA LEU A 245 10.20 -4.47 -5.68
C LEU A 245 9.76 -5.91 -5.92
N ASN A 246 8.58 -6.33 -5.42
CA ASN A 246 8.04 -7.64 -5.75
C ASN A 246 7.98 -7.85 -7.27
N PRO A 247 8.03 -9.08 -7.78
CA PRO A 247 7.83 -9.32 -9.20
C PRO A 247 6.48 -8.74 -9.67
N HIS A 248 6.50 -7.91 -10.70
CA HIS A 248 5.30 -7.37 -11.34
C HIS A 248 5.14 -7.97 -12.73
N TYR A 249 3.96 -8.51 -13.01
CA TYR A 249 3.64 -9.05 -14.33
C TYR A 249 2.53 -8.23 -14.96
N ARG A 250 2.72 -7.84 -16.21
CA ARG A 250 1.70 -7.19 -17.01
C ARG A 250 0.91 -8.24 -17.77
N LEU A 251 -0.41 -8.23 -17.58
CA LEU A 251 -1.36 -9.17 -18.16
C LEU A 251 -2.32 -8.41 -19.08
N LYS A 252 -2.39 -8.83 -20.34
CA LYS A 252 -3.39 -8.35 -21.30
C LYS A 252 -4.23 -9.50 -21.82
N ILE A 253 -5.52 -9.21 -21.97
CA ILE A 253 -6.55 -10.18 -22.27
C ILE A 253 -7.23 -9.79 -23.58
N SER A 254 -7.43 -10.77 -24.46
CA SER A 254 -7.96 -10.51 -25.79
C SER A 254 -9.48 -10.34 -25.79
N GLN A 255 -10.18 -11.06 -24.92
CA GLN A 255 -11.64 -11.09 -24.84
C GLN A 255 -12.07 -11.30 -23.39
N GLU A 256 -13.20 -10.71 -22.99
CA GLU A 256 -13.77 -10.94 -21.66
C GLU A 256 -14.03 -12.43 -21.46
N SER A 257 -13.41 -13.01 -20.44
CA SER A 257 -13.47 -14.46 -20.23
C SER A 257 -13.16 -14.83 -18.78
N PRO A 258 -13.65 -16.00 -18.32
CA PRO A 258 -13.24 -16.56 -17.04
C PRO A 258 -11.73 -16.78 -16.98
N PHE A 259 -11.16 -16.40 -15.85
CA PHE A 259 -9.75 -16.53 -15.53
C PHE A 259 -9.58 -17.24 -14.20
N PHE A 260 -8.58 -18.10 -14.13
CA PHE A 260 -8.13 -18.73 -12.90
C PHE A 260 -6.63 -18.55 -12.76
N ILE A 261 -6.21 -18.06 -11.60
CA ILE A 261 -4.81 -17.77 -11.30
C ILE A 261 -4.44 -18.49 -10.01
N ASN A 262 -3.33 -19.21 -10.02
CA ASN A 262 -2.79 -19.95 -8.90
C ASN A 262 -1.35 -19.50 -8.62
N LEU A 263 -1.12 -19.02 -7.40
CA LEU A 263 0.22 -18.78 -6.88
C LEU A 263 0.52 -19.87 -5.86
N ALA A 264 1.67 -20.52 -5.98
CA ALA A 264 2.09 -21.58 -5.07
C ALA A 264 3.59 -21.48 -4.80
N VAL A 265 4.04 -21.86 -3.61
CA VAL A 265 5.44 -22.16 -3.37
C VAL A 265 5.74 -23.60 -3.83
N PRO A 266 7.01 -23.92 -4.18
CA PRO A 266 7.43 -25.30 -4.41
C PRO A 266 7.03 -26.21 -3.26
N ASP A 267 6.90 -27.49 -3.58
CA ASP A 267 6.41 -28.47 -2.62
C ASP A 267 7.28 -28.56 -1.37
N THR A 268 6.72 -28.09 -0.25
CA THR A 268 7.41 -27.99 1.03
C THR A 268 7.76 -29.34 1.65
N ARG A 269 7.14 -30.45 1.18
CA ARG A 269 7.52 -31.82 1.57
C ARG A 269 8.91 -32.19 1.05
N PHE A 270 9.37 -31.53 -0.01
CA PHE A 270 10.65 -31.78 -0.66
C PHE A 270 11.61 -30.59 -0.50
N THR A 271 11.08 -29.37 -0.45
CA THR A 271 11.85 -28.13 -0.44
C THR A 271 11.31 -27.22 0.66
N PRO A 272 11.90 -27.26 1.88
CA PRO A 272 11.54 -26.34 2.94
C PRO A 272 11.65 -24.88 2.46
N THR A 273 10.77 -24.03 2.95
CA THR A 273 10.75 -22.60 2.64
C THR A 273 10.44 -21.82 3.90
N ASP A 274 11.04 -20.64 4.01
CA ASP A 274 10.75 -19.66 5.07
C ASP A 274 9.58 -18.74 4.69
N ILE A 275 8.98 -18.97 3.51
CA ILE A 275 7.80 -18.24 3.05
C ILE A 275 6.58 -18.79 3.79
N ASP A 276 6.21 -18.11 4.86
CA ASP A 276 5.10 -18.54 5.71
C ASP A 276 3.73 -18.19 5.10
N SER A 277 3.61 -17.03 4.46
CA SER A 277 2.33 -16.48 4.00
C SER A 277 2.45 -15.79 2.65
N LEU A 278 1.42 -15.96 1.82
CA LEU A 278 1.37 -15.54 0.43
C LEU A 278 0.15 -14.65 0.17
N ALA A 279 0.30 -13.69 -0.73
CA ALA A 279 -0.81 -12.95 -1.31
C ALA A 279 -0.59 -12.65 -2.80
N LEU A 280 -1.70 -12.44 -3.50
CA LEU A 280 -1.78 -12.03 -4.88
C LEU A 280 -2.60 -10.74 -4.97
N HIS A 281 -2.02 -9.72 -5.59
CA HIS A 281 -2.72 -8.49 -5.90
C HIS A 281 -2.83 -8.33 -7.42
N ILE A 282 -4.01 -7.95 -7.91
CA ILE A 282 -4.26 -7.62 -9.29
C ILE A 282 -4.83 -6.21 -9.35
N ILE A 283 -4.12 -5.33 -10.03
CA ILE A 283 -4.44 -3.90 -10.10
C ILE A 283 -4.59 -3.50 -11.55
N ARG A 284 -5.65 -2.80 -11.88
CA ARG A 284 -5.84 -2.14 -13.17
C ARG A 284 -5.23 -0.74 -13.09
N HIS A 285 -4.10 -0.51 -13.74
CA HIS A 285 -3.41 0.79 -13.69
C HIS A 285 -2.64 1.06 -14.98
N GLU A 286 -2.67 2.31 -15.46
CA GLU A 286 -2.03 2.71 -16.73
C GLU A 286 -0.49 2.63 -16.68
N GLN A 287 0.09 2.80 -15.50
CA GLN A 287 1.55 2.81 -15.27
C GLN A 287 1.97 1.68 -14.32
N TYR A 288 3.27 1.44 -14.15
CA TYR A 288 3.75 0.49 -13.15
C TYR A 288 3.40 0.96 -11.73
N PRO A 289 2.67 0.17 -10.90
CA PRO A 289 2.28 0.58 -9.56
C PRO A 289 3.44 0.47 -8.58
N VAL A 290 3.99 1.60 -8.13
CA VAL A 290 5.07 1.64 -7.12
C VAL A 290 4.57 1.74 -5.68
N ARG A 291 3.25 1.76 -5.49
CA ARG A 291 2.60 1.82 -4.19
C ARG A 291 1.28 1.07 -4.26
N TYR A 292 0.96 0.37 -3.18
CA TYR A 292 -0.37 -0.16 -2.94
C TYR A 292 -1.20 0.84 -2.13
N ALA A 293 -2.41 1.13 -2.59
CA ALA A 293 -3.37 2.00 -1.92
C ALA A 293 -4.74 1.32 -1.94
N SER A 294 -5.15 0.84 -0.76
CA SER A 294 -6.32 -0.03 -0.57
C SER A 294 -7.66 0.61 -0.91
N ASP A 295 -7.70 1.95 -1.01
CA ASP A 295 -8.87 2.76 -1.30
C ASP A 295 -9.06 3.05 -2.80
N ARG A 296 -8.24 2.46 -3.67
CA ARG A 296 -8.34 2.69 -5.12
C ARG A 296 -9.36 1.77 -5.80
N GLU A 297 -10.22 2.37 -6.63
CA GLU A 297 -11.14 1.67 -7.56
C GLU A 297 -10.40 0.79 -8.61
N GLU A 298 -9.08 0.89 -8.66
CA GLU A 298 -8.17 0.17 -9.54
C GLU A 298 -7.88 -1.26 -9.06
N ILE A 299 -8.13 -1.57 -7.78
CA ILE A 299 -7.88 -2.90 -7.23
C ILE A 299 -8.95 -3.87 -7.75
N VAL A 300 -8.52 -4.81 -8.59
CA VAL A 300 -9.37 -5.88 -9.12
C VAL A 300 -9.40 -7.05 -8.14
N VAL A 301 -8.23 -7.38 -7.59
CA VAL A 301 -8.06 -8.47 -6.62
C VAL A 301 -7.04 -8.05 -5.58
N ALA A 302 -7.36 -8.29 -4.32
CA ALA A 302 -6.41 -8.20 -3.23
C ALA A 302 -6.67 -9.35 -2.26
N THR A 303 -5.87 -10.42 -2.35
CA THR A 303 -6.02 -11.52 -1.39
C THR A 303 -5.38 -11.16 -0.05
N ASP A 304 -5.98 -11.62 1.04
CA ASP A 304 -5.31 -11.60 2.33
C ASP A 304 -3.98 -12.39 2.27
N TYR A 305 -3.03 -12.00 3.12
CA TYR A 305 -1.85 -12.82 3.37
C TYR A 305 -2.26 -14.02 4.21
N VAL A 306 -2.17 -15.22 3.64
CA VAL A 306 -2.60 -16.46 4.29
C VAL A 306 -1.44 -17.42 4.41
N ALA A 307 -1.34 -18.06 5.57
CA ALA A 307 -0.36 -19.11 5.81
C ALA A 307 -0.73 -20.40 5.08
N THR A 308 -0.27 -20.51 3.83
CA THR A 308 -0.60 -21.63 2.94
C THR A 308 0.49 -21.82 1.87
N ASP A 309 0.59 -23.03 1.32
CA ASP A 309 1.51 -23.34 0.24
C ASP A 309 0.99 -22.89 -1.14
N SER A 310 -0.30 -22.56 -1.23
CA SER A 310 -0.92 -22.09 -2.46
C SER A 310 -2.19 -21.28 -2.23
N ILE A 311 -2.32 -20.20 -2.99
CA ILE A 311 -3.53 -19.37 -3.11
C ILE A 311 -4.04 -19.40 -4.54
N SER A 312 -5.35 -19.29 -4.70
CA SER A 312 -5.97 -19.21 -6.02
C SER A 312 -7.01 -18.10 -6.08
N PHE A 313 -7.16 -17.52 -7.26
CA PHE A 313 -8.16 -16.52 -7.60
C PHE A 313 -8.91 -16.96 -8.85
N GLU A 314 -10.22 -16.76 -8.86
CA GLU A 314 -11.09 -16.99 -10.01
C GLU A 314 -11.96 -15.76 -10.21
N GLY A 315 -12.15 -15.35 -11.46
CA GLY A 315 -13.00 -14.22 -11.80
C GLY A 315 -13.15 -14.02 -13.29
N ILE A 316 -13.81 -12.92 -13.65
CA ILE A 316 -13.92 -12.45 -15.03
C ILE A 316 -13.05 -11.21 -15.15
N MET A 317 -12.27 -11.13 -16.22
CA MET A 317 -11.44 -9.97 -16.52
C MET A 317 -11.87 -9.37 -17.86
N GLU A 318 -11.92 -8.04 -17.92
CA GLU A 318 -12.39 -7.29 -19.09
C GLU A 318 -11.28 -7.20 -20.15
N ALA A 319 -11.68 -7.19 -21.42
CA ALA A 319 -10.75 -7.02 -22.53
C ALA A 319 -10.31 -5.57 -22.70
N GLY A 320 -9.08 -5.36 -23.18
CA GLY A 320 -8.56 -4.02 -23.51
C GLY A 320 -7.93 -3.26 -22.32
N GLU A 321 -8.02 -3.81 -21.12
CA GLU A 321 -7.42 -3.25 -19.91
C GLU A 321 -5.98 -3.74 -19.70
N ASP A 322 -5.21 -2.95 -18.95
CA ASP A 322 -3.85 -3.28 -18.51
C ASP A 322 -3.86 -3.70 -17.03
N TYR A 323 -3.64 -5.00 -16.80
CA TYR A 323 -3.61 -5.56 -15.44
C TYR A 323 -2.17 -5.79 -14.98
N TRP A 324 -1.88 -5.39 -13.76
CA TRP A 324 -0.66 -5.69 -13.03
C TRP A 324 -0.95 -6.79 -12.04
N VAL A 325 -0.19 -7.88 -12.11
CA VAL A 325 -0.29 -9.01 -11.19
C VAL A 325 0.98 -9.07 -10.34
N ILE A 326 0.80 -8.96 -9.03
CA ILE A 326 1.89 -8.83 -8.05
C ILE A 326 1.79 -9.97 -7.02
N PRO A 327 2.53 -11.07 -7.21
CA PRO A 327 2.73 -12.07 -6.18
C PRO A 327 3.69 -11.54 -5.10
N SER A 328 3.32 -11.71 -3.84
CA SER A 328 4.11 -11.23 -2.69
C SER A 328 4.07 -12.19 -1.52
N SER A 329 5.19 -12.27 -0.79
CA SER A 329 5.23 -12.85 0.55
C SER A 329 4.76 -11.84 1.59
N HIS A 330 4.32 -12.31 2.76
CA HIS A 330 3.96 -11.40 3.85
C HIS A 330 5.17 -10.62 4.37
N THR A 331 6.26 -11.33 4.66
CA THR A 331 7.48 -10.75 5.22
C THR A 331 8.46 -10.37 4.11
N GLY A 332 8.91 -9.11 4.09
CA GLY A 332 9.96 -8.62 3.21
C GLY A 332 11.33 -9.22 3.51
N GLY A 333 12.18 -9.27 2.49
CA GLY A 333 13.53 -9.85 2.58
C GLY A 333 13.59 -11.38 2.62
N VAL A 334 12.45 -12.07 2.76
CA VAL A 334 12.39 -13.54 2.70
C VAL A 334 12.50 -14.00 1.26
N MET A 335 13.56 -14.72 0.95
CA MET A 335 13.79 -15.23 -0.40
C MET A 335 13.12 -16.59 -0.59
N GLY A 336 12.56 -16.82 -1.77
CA GLY A 336 11.86 -18.07 -2.07
C GLY A 336 11.43 -18.15 -3.52
N ARG A 337 11.31 -19.37 -4.02
CA ARG A 337 10.76 -19.63 -5.35
C ARG A 337 9.24 -19.71 -5.27
N PHE A 338 8.58 -19.44 -6.39
CA PHE A 338 7.16 -19.66 -6.56
C PHE A 338 6.82 -20.14 -7.98
N LEU A 339 5.67 -20.79 -8.07
CA LEU A 339 5.01 -21.23 -9.28
C LEU A 339 3.75 -20.39 -9.46
N PHE A 340 3.68 -19.70 -10.58
CA PHE A 340 2.55 -18.85 -10.93
C PHE A 340 1.89 -19.40 -12.19
N ARG A 341 0.66 -19.90 -12.04
CA ARG A 341 -0.11 -20.58 -13.08
C ARG A 341 -1.36 -19.80 -13.40
N ILE A 342 -1.59 -19.60 -14.69
CA ILE A 342 -2.72 -18.82 -15.20
C ILE A 342 -3.47 -19.67 -16.22
N PHE A 343 -4.79 -19.67 -16.12
CA PHE A 343 -5.70 -20.38 -17.01
C PHE A 343 -6.80 -19.42 -17.46
N SER A 344 -7.10 -19.42 -18.75
CA SER A 344 -8.18 -18.61 -19.33
C SER A 344 -8.88 -19.33 -20.47
N GLN A 345 -10.18 -19.07 -20.65
CA GLN A 345 -10.90 -19.54 -21.83
C GLN A 345 -10.55 -18.74 -23.09
N SER A 346 -10.00 -17.54 -22.97
CA SER A 346 -9.52 -16.73 -24.09
C SER A 346 -8.00 -16.65 -24.15
N GLY A 347 -7.47 -16.24 -25.30
CA GLY A 347 -6.04 -15.96 -25.45
C GLY A 347 -5.61 -14.74 -24.63
N PHE A 348 -4.49 -14.87 -23.92
CA PHE A 348 -3.88 -13.79 -23.15
C PHE A 348 -2.38 -13.75 -23.35
N ILE A 349 -1.78 -12.61 -23.01
CA ILE A 349 -0.33 -12.43 -22.96
C ILE A 349 0.06 -11.93 -21.56
N ILE A 350 1.14 -12.49 -21.03
CA ILE A 350 1.70 -12.09 -19.75
C ILE A 350 3.22 -12.07 -19.83
N TRP A 351 3.83 -11.03 -19.27
CA TRP A 351 5.28 -10.88 -19.20
C TRP A 351 5.66 -10.13 -17.92
N LYS A 352 6.88 -10.38 -17.44
CA LYS A 352 7.46 -9.67 -16.30
C LYS A 352 7.92 -8.28 -16.75
N GLU A 353 7.65 -7.29 -15.93
CA GLU A 353 8.06 -5.90 -16.14
C GLU A 353 9.02 -5.48 -15.03
N ASP A 354 9.97 -4.63 -15.36
CA ASP A 354 10.90 -4.04 -14.39
C ASP A 354 10.51 -2.58 -14.14
N PRO A 355 10.50 -2.11 -12.88
CA PRO A 355 10.11 -0.74 -12.54
C PRO A 355 10.96 0.31 -13.27
N SER A 356 12.23 0.00 -13.61
CA SER A 356 13.14 0.92 -14.30
C SER A 356 12.72 1.27 -15.74
N TYR A 357 11.86 0.47 -16.37
CA TYR A 357 11.32 0.79 -17.69
C TYR A 357 10.23 1.87 -17.64
N HIS A 358 9.67 2.11 -16.46
CA HIS A 358 8.52 3.01 -16.26
C HIS A 358 8.88 4.21 -15.40
N TRP A 359 9.81 4.03 -14.47
CA TRP A 359 10.17 5.02 -13.47
C TRP A 359 11.68 5.21 -13.39
N ASN A 360 12.08 6.47 -13.45
CA ASN A 360 13.38 6.86 -12.97
C ASN A 360 13.32 7.02 -11.45
N THR A 361 14.24 6.39 -10.73
CA THR A 361 14.28 6.38 -9.26
C THR A 361 15.46 7.17 -8.76
N LEU A 362 15.24 8.06 -7.79
CA LEU A 362 16.27 8.83 -7.11
C LEU A 362 16.05 8.77 -5.61
N THR A 363 17.10 8.46 -4.87
CA THR A 363 17.10 8.53 -3.41
C THR A 363 17.93 9.71 -2.93
N TYR A 364 17.43 10.41 -1.92
CA TYR A 364 18.07 11.58 -1.32
C TYR A 364 17.82 11.57 0.19
N SER A 365 18.75 12.07 0.99
CA SER A 365 18.54 12.21 2.43
C SER A 365 18.96 13.59 2.90
N ASP A 366 18.26 14.09 3.91
CA ASP A 366 18.52 15.37 4.54
C ASP A 366 18.26 15.28 6.05
N THR A 367 18.75 16.26 6.81
CA THR A 367 18.48 16.37 8.24
C THR A 367 17.83 17.70 8.54
N VAL A 368 16.61 17.65 9.07
CA VAL A 368 15.91 18.80 9.62
C VAL A 368 16.37 18.97 11.05
N GLU A 369 17.02 20.10 11.37
CA GLU A 369 17.46 20.39 12.74
C GLU A 369 16.35 21.00 13.60
N CYS A 370 15.39 21.70 12.98
CA CYS A 370 14.30 22.38 13.67
C CYS A 370 13.12 22.55 12.70
N SER A 371 12.07 21.74 12.85
CA SER A 371 10.92 21.79 11.95
C SER A 371 10.04 23.03 12.15
N GLY A 372 9.40 23.48 11.07
CA GLY A 372 8.49 24.62 11.08
C GLY A 372 7.03 24.23 11.29
N GLU A 373 6.15 25.22 11.24
CA GLU A 373 4.71 25.00 11.32
C GLU A 373 4.18 24.24 10.09
N TYR A 374 3.11 23.47 10.28
CA TYR A 374 2.46 22.76 9.17
C TYR A 374 2.01 23.74 8.08
N ARG A 375 2.26 23.39 6.81
CA ARG A 375 1.89 24.20 5.63
C ARG A 375 2.61 25.56 5.59
N THR A 376 3.79 25.65 6.20
CA THR A 376 4.67 26.81 6.07
C THR A 376 6.00 26.41 5.43
N GLY A 377 6.63 27.33 4.69
CA GLY A 377 7.98 27.14 4.19
C GLY A 377 9.07 27.45 5.23
N ASP A 378 8.70 28.15 6.30
CA ASP A 378 9.61 28.60 7.36
C ASP A 378 10.19 27.38 8.09
N ASP A 379 11.52 27.30 8.21
CA ASP A 379 12.28 26.26 8.92
C ASP A 379 12.09 24.78 8.44
N ASN A 380 11.04 24.45 7.68
CA ASN A 380 10.77 23.14 7.08
C ASN A 380 11.78 22.75 5.98
N ALA A 381 12.03 21.45 5.77
CA ALA A 381 12.91 21.00 4.68
C ALA A 381 12.33 21.37 3.32
N GLN A 382 13.19 21.87 2.42
CA GLN A 382 12.80 22.25 1.06
C GLN A 382 13.82 21.75 0.04
N VAL A 383 13.33 21.10 -1.01
CA VAL A 383 14.15 20.62 -2.12
C VAL A 383 13.51 21.06 -3.44
N ALA A 384 14.26 21.81 -4.25
CA ALA A 384 13.82 22.16 -5.59
C ALA A 384 14.09 21.00 -6.56
N LEU A 385 13.06 20.65 -7.33
CA LEU A 385 13.02 19.64 -8.37
C LEU A 385 12.94 20.36 -9.72
N CYS A 386 14.03 20.35 -10.49
CA CYS A 386 14.07 20.98 -11.81
C CYS A 386 13.99 19.92 -12.91
N PHE A 387 12.88 19.86 -13.64
CA PHE A 387 12.73 18.96 -14.78
C PHE A 387 13.30 19.61 -16.05
N GLY A 388 14.20 18.92 -16.74
CA GLY A 388 14.82 19.44 -17.96
C GLY A 388 13.78 19.65 -19.08
N SER A 389 13.96 20.71 -19.87
CA SER A 389 13.24 20.88 -21.14
C SER A 389 13.86 19.91 -22.16
N HIS A 390 13.07 18.96 -22.68
CA HIS A 390 13.55 18.02 -23.70
C HIS A 390 13.92 18.77 -24.99
N ALA A 391 15.22 19.00 -25.22
CA ALA A 391 15.73 19.62 -26.46
C ALA A 391 16.01 18.61 -27.58
N THR A 392 15.71 17.31 -27.39
CA THR A 392 16.00 16.29 -28.39
C THR A 392 14.90 15.23 -28.49
N VAL A 393 14.44 15.04 -29.73
CA VAL A 393 13.47 14.07 -30.27
C VAL A 393 12.00 14.53 -30.18
N GLY A 394 11.44 14.82 -31.35
CA GLY A 394 10.15 15.47 -31.56
C GLY A 394 8.93 14.76 -30.98
N ASN A 395 7.86 15.54 -30.81
CA ASN A 395 6.51 15.19 -30.37
C ASN A 395 6.27 14.92 -28.87
N MET A 396 7.13 15.37 -27.95
CA MET A 396 6.89 15.27 -26.49
C MET A 396 6.66 16.60 -25.74
N GLU A 397 6.59 17.74 -26.42
CA GLU A 397 6.48 19.06 -25.76
C GLU A 397 5.22 19.25 -24.89
N ASN A 398 4.20 18.37 -25.00
CA ASN A 398 2.96 18.44 -24.21
C ASN A 398 2.68 17.21 -23.33
N LYS A 399 3.64 16.30 -23.12
CA LYS A 399 3.38 15.11 -22.27
C LYS A 399 3.57 15.44 -20.79
N THR A 400 2.47 15.42 -20.05
CA THR A 400 2.46 15.44 -18.59
C THR A 400 3.07 14.14 -18.05
N GLY A 401 3.98 14.26 -17.08
CA GLY A 401 4.55 13.15 -16.33
C GLY A 401 3.86 12.89 -15.00
N SER A 402 4.11 11.72 -14.43
CA SER A 402 3.74 11.37 -13.06
C SER A 402 4.98 11.46 -12.15
N LEU A 403 4.78 11.99 -10.96
CA LEU A 403 5.77 12.06 -9.89
C LEU A 403 5.17 11.42 -8.63
N ILE A 404 5.90 10.49 -8.02
CA ILE A 404 5.58 9.91 -6.72
C ILE A 404 6.78 10.13 -5.81
N VAL A 405 6.54 10.78 -4.68
CA VAL A 405 7.55 11.04 -3.66
C VAL A 405 7.17 10.31 -2.39
N LYS A 406 8.07 9.46 -1.91
CA LYS A 406 8.04 8.88 -0.57
C LYS A 406 9.03 9.65 0.30
N ALA A 407 8.58 10.10 1.47
CA ALA A 407 9.46 10.60 2.52
C ALA A 407 9.27 9.75 3.78
N GLN A 408 10.36 9.49 4.51
CA GLN A 408 10.33 8.71 5.74
C GLN A 408 11.31 9.22 6.80
N THR A 409 11.01 8.93 8.06
CA THR A 409 11.84 9.22 9.24
C THR A 409 12.27 7.93 9.95
N PRO A 410 13.40 7.31 9.56
CA PRO A 410 13.79 6.00 10.08
C PRO A 410 14.16 5.99 11.58
N ASP A 411 14.41 7.16 12.16
CA ASP A 411 14.92 7.30 13.53
C ASP A 411 13.87 7.82 14.54
N SER A 412 12.59 7.97 14.15
CA SER A 412 11.57 8.56 15.03
C SER A 412 10.17 8.00 14.84
N ASP A 413 9.68 7.28 15.85
CA ASP A 413 8.33 6.69 15.91
C ASP A 413 7.25 7.71 16.36
N GLU A 414 7.64 8.91 16.81
CA GLU A 414 6.72 9.92 17.38
C GLU A 414 6.54 11.16 16.47
N THR A 415 7.15 11.18 15.29
CA THR A 415 7.02 12.30 14.35
C THR A 415 5.90 12.10 13.36
N ALA A 416 5.09 13.14 13.16
CA ALA A 416 4.12 13.17 12.08
C ALA A 416 4.68 13.94 10.87
N LEU A 417 4.36 13.48 9.66
CA LEU A 417 4.89 13.97 8.41
C LEU A 417 3.77 14.48 7.49
N GLY A 418 4.10 15.55 6.75
CA GLY A 418 3.29 16.03 5.63
C GLY A 418 4.17 16.61 4.54
N MET A 419 3.72 16.52 3.30
CA MET A 419 4.43 17.03 2.13
C MET A 419 3.55 17.95 1.30
N PHE A 420 4.17 18.97 0.74
CA PHE A 420 3.59 19.86 -0.25
C PHE A 420 4.53 19.96 -1.43
N LEU A 421 3.98 19.82 -2.64
CA LEU A 421 4.68 20.15 -3.87
C LEU A 421 4.13 21.49 -4.34
N VAL A 422 4.98 22.52 -4.41
CA VAL A 422 4.60 23.86 -4.86
C VAL A 422 5.37 24.27 -6.11
N LYS A 423 4.85 25.21 -6.90
CA LYS A 423 5.65 25.81 -7.97
C LYS A 423 6.85 26.56 -7.37
N THR A 424 8.05 26.32 -7.90
CA THR A 424 9.27 26.95 -7.37
C THR A 424 9.28 28.46 -7.60
N THR A 425 9.46 29.23 -6.53
CA THR A 425 9.79 30.65 -6.61
C THR A 425 11.21 30.82 -7.12
N LEU A 426 11.39 31.65 -8.15
CA LEU A 426 12.71 31.96 -8.71
C LEU A 426 13.13 33.38 -8.35
N VAL A 427 14.36 33.49 -7.86
CA VAL A 427 15.05 34.76 -7.62
C VAL A 427 16.28 34.76 -8.53
N GLU A 428 16.33 35.70 -9.48
CA GLU A 428 17.37 35.77 -10.51
C GLU A 428 17.61 34.46 -11.28
N GLY A 429 16.54 33.72 -11.55
CA GLY A 429 16.60 32.45 -12.27
C GLY A 429 17.11 31.27 -11.43
N LYS A 430 17.45 31.47 -10.15
CA LYS A 430 17.79 30.41 -9.19
C LYS A 430 16.59 30.05 -8.32
N PRO A 431 16.40 28.76 -7.97
CA PRO A 431 15.40 28.35 -6.98
C PRO A 431 15.63 29.02 -5.63
N SER A 432 14.56 29.58 -5.05
CA SER A 432 14.57 30.14 -3.69
C SER A 432 13.55 29.43 -2.80
N ARG A 433 13.73 29.56 -1.48
CA ARG A 433 12.84 28.96 -0.48
C ARG A 433 11.47 29.61 -0.54
N SER A 434 10.43 28.80 -0.34
CA SER A 434 9.11 29.30 0.02
C SER A 434 9.14 29.79 1.47
N VAL A 435 8.47 30.90 1.77
CA VAL A 435 8.46 31.54 3.10
C VAL A 435 7.01 31.78 3.49
N GLY A 436 6.71 31.65 4.79
CA GLY A 436 5.36 31.79 5.31
C GLY A 436 4.41 30.68 4.86
N VAL A 437 3.11 30.99 4.91
CA VAL A 437 2.03 30.03 4.61
C VAL A 437 1.99 29.72 3.12
N LEU A 438 1.99 28.43 2.79
CA LEU A 438 1.83 27.94 1.41
C LEU A 438 0.39 28.17 0.93
N ARG A 439 0.22 29.10 -0.02
CA ARG A 439 -1.08 29.49 -0.60
C ARG A 439 -1.59 28.38 -1.53
N ASP A 440 -2.90 28.12 -1.51
CA ASP A 440 -3.53 27.06 -2.33
C ASP A 440 -3.16 27.18 -3.82
N GLU A 441 -3.13 28.40 -4.37
CA GLU A 441 -2.79 28.66 -5.78
C GLU A 441 -1.38 28.21 -6.18
N SER A 442 -0.46 28.11 -5.21
CA SER A 442 0.92 27.68 -5.43
C SER A 442 1.13 26.17 -5.28
N VAL A 443 0.20 25.50 -4.58
CA VAL A 443 0.28 24.06 -4.27
C VAL A 443 -0.20 23.26 -5.47
N VAL A 444 0.70 22.46 -6.01
CA VAL A 444 0.43 21.52 -7.11
C VAL A 444 -0.16 20.21 -6.57
N ALA A 445 0.37 19.75 -5.43
CA ALA A 445 -0.11 18.57 -4.74
C ALA A 445 0.25 18.64 -3.25
N SER A 446 -0.50 17.92 -2.42
CA SER A 446 -0.22 17.77 -1.00
C SER A 446 -0.51 16.34 -0.56
N SER A 447 0.27 15.83 0.38
CA SER A 447 -0.05 14.58 1.05
C SER A 447 -1.03 14.81 2.21
N PRO A 448 -1.73 13.75 2.68
CA PRO A 448 -2.28 13.78 4.02
C PRO A 448 -1.17 13.99 5.04
N PHE A 449 -1.55 14.52 6.20
CA PHE A 449 -0.68 14.61 7.35
C PHE A 449 -0.84 13.33 8.17
N VAL A 450 0.23 12.56 8.30
CA VAL A 450 0.20 11.21 8.86
C VAL A 450 1.12 11.12 10.06
N THR A 451 0.70 10.41 11.10
CA THR A 451 1.52 10.09 12.29
C THR A 451 2.38 8.85 12.09
N ASP A 452 2.55 8.44 10.83
CA ASP A 452 3.28 7.24 10.44
C ASP A 452 4.71 7.62 10.04
N GLU A 453 5.62 6.66 10.06
CA GLU A 453 7.04 6.87 9.71
C GLU A 453 7.23 7.28 8.23
N ILE A 454 6.19 7.13 7.41
CA ILE A 454 6.24 7.30 5.95
C ILE A 454 5.05 8.12 5.47
N VAL A 455 5.32 9.03 4.54
CA VAL A 455 4.30 9.77 3.81
C VAL A 455 4.56 9.70 2.31
N TYR A 456 3.49 9.68 1.53
CA TYR A 456 3.53 9.67 0.07
C TYR A 456 2.83 10.89 -0.51
N LEU A 457 3.39 11.44 -1.58
CA LEU A 457 2.80 12.52 -2.38
C LEU A 457 2.83 12.09 -3.84
N GLU A 458 1.69 12.22 -4.51
CA GLU A 458 1.53 11.91 -5.94
C GLU A 458 1.13 13.18 -6.67
N ALA A 459 1.80 13.47 -7.78
CA ALA A 459 1.58 14.70 -8.55
C ALA A 459 1.75 14.48 -10.04
N LYS A 460 1.10 15.34 -10.82
CA LYS A 460 1.38 15.51 -12.25
C LYS A 460 2.40 16.63 -12.42
N VAL A 461 3.42 16.39 -13.24
CA VAL A 461 4.55 17.31 -13.47
C VAL A 461 4.79 17.52 -14.96
N HIS A 462 5.39 18.65 -15.32
CA HIS A 462 5.64 19.03 -16.70
C HIS A 462 7.14 19.18 -17.00
N PRO A 463 7.60 18.77 -18.19
CA PRO A 463 8.97 19.06 -18.64
C PRO A 463 9.26 20.56 -18.65
N GLY A 464 10.46 20.97 -18.22
CA GLY A 464 10.88 22.37 -18.16
C GLY A 464 10.34 23.16 -16.96
N GLU A 465 9.35 22.64 -16.23
CA GLU A 465 8.86 23.26 -15.00
C GLU A 465 9.73 22.92 -13.78
N ARG A 466 9.62 23.75 -12.75
CA ARG A 466 10.36 23.63 -11.49
C ARG A 466 9.37 23.61 -10.33
N TYR A 467 9.57 22.65 -9.43
CA TYR A 467 8.73 22.48 -8.25
C TYR A 467 9.57 22.42 -7.00
N THR A 468 9.08 22.95 -5.88
CA THR A 468 9.73 22.84 -4.58
C THR A 468 8.92 21.86 -3.74
N LEU A 469 9.57 20.78 -3.30
CA LEU A 469 9.03 19.87 -2.31
C LEU A 469 9.29 20.46 -0.93
N VAL A 470 8.23 20.72 -0.17
CA VAL A 470 8.27 21.20 1.22
C VAL A 470 7.79 20.08 2.14
N VAL A 471 8.59 19.74 3.15
CA VAL A 471 8.33 18.62 4.06
C VAL A 471 8.17 19.17 5.47
N CYS A 472 6.99 18.96 6.04
CA CYS A 472 6.63 19.38 7.38
C CYS A 472 6.81 18.21 8.34
N VAL A 473 7.54 18.44 9.44
CA VAL A 473 7.73 17.46 10.51
C VAL A 473 7.11 18.02 11.79
N HIS A 474 6.35 17.22 12.51
CA HIS A 474 5.69 17.61 13.75
C HIS A 474 6.10 16.70 14.91
N PRO A 475 6.18 17.22 16.16
CA PRO A 475 5.89 18.60 16.58
C PRO A 475 6.84 19.64 15.99
N VAL A 476 6.39 20.91 15.97
CA VAL A 476 7.22 22.04 15.52
C VAL A 476 8.48 22.12 16.38
N GLY A 477 9.64 22.32 15.77
CA GLY A 477 10.94 22.33 16.43
C GLY A 477 11.60 20.96 16.56
N SER A 478 11.01 19.90 15.99
CA SER A 478 11.61 18.57 15.97
C SER A 478 12.84 18.50 15.07
N GLN A 479 13.81 17.68 15.50
CA GLN A 479 14.92 17.24 14.67
C GLN A 479 14.59 15.88 14.07
N ALA A 480 14.74 15.73 12.76
CA ALA A 480 14.45 14.47 12.07
C ALA A 480 15.38 14.26 10.88
N LYS A 481 15.87 13.03 10.73
CA LYS A 481 16.51 12.57 9.49
C LYS A 481 15.43 12.18 8.51
N LEU A 482 15.45 12.79 7.33
CA LEU A 482 14.51 12.51 6.26
C LEU A 482 15.19 11.70 5.15
N GLU A 483 14.55 10.64 4.72
CA GLU A 483 14.94 9.87 3.54
C GLU A 483 13.84 9.93 2.48
N PHE A 484 14.23 10.31 1.28
CA PHE A 484 13.37 10.51 0.14
C PHE A 484 13.61 9.42 -0.90
N THR A 485 12.52 8.89 -1.47
CA THR A 485 12.54 8.13 -2.71
C THR A 485 11.61 8.80 -3.70
N ILE A 486 12.16 9.22 -4.84
CA ILE A 486 11.44 9.94 -5.88
C ILE A 486 11.36 9.01 -7.10
N TRP A 487 10.13 8.67 -7.50
CA TRP A 487 9.84 7.99 -8.77
C TRP A 487 9.26 9.01 -9.74
N SER A 488 9.92 9.18 -10.89
CA SER A 488 9.48 10.08 -11.96
C SER A 488 9.35 9.32 -13.27
N SER A 489 8.19 9.48 -13.94
CA SER A 489 8.00 8.96 -15.29
C SER A 489 8.69 9.84 -16.36
N LEU A 490 9.12 11.05 -15.98
CA LEU A 490 10.03 11.90 -16.74
C LEU A 490 11.49 11.60 -16.35
N PRO A 491 12.50 12.02 -17.14
CA PRO A 491 13.89 11.98 -16.70
C PRO A 491 14.07 12.59 -15.31
N LEU A 492 15.04 12.08 -14.54
CA LEU A 492 15.23 12.52 -13.16
C LEU A 492 15.36 14.05 -13.07
N PRO A 493 14.63 14.69 -12.16
CA PRO A 493 14.82 16.11 -11.91
C PRO A 493 16.20 16.35 -11.32
N GLN A 494 16.80 17.48 -11.66
CA GLN A 494 17.95 17.98 -10.92
C GLN A 494 17.46 18.43 -9.54
N LEU A 495 17.97 17.77 -8.48
CA LEU A 495 17.71 18.16 -7.10
C LEU A 495 18.61 19.31 -6.70
N THR A 496 18.02 20.35 -6.12
CA THR A 496 18.74 21.42 -5.45
C THR A 496 18.17 21.58 -4.05
N PRO A 497 18.82 21.01 -3.02
CA PRO A 497 18.45 21.26 -1.63
C PRO A 497 18.50 22.76 -1.35
N LEU A 498 17.47 23.28 -0.69
CA LEU A 498 17.40 24.68 -0.32
C LEU A 498 17.68 24.77 1.18
N PRO A 499 18.94 24.97 1.60
CA PRO A 499 19.32 24.90 3.02
C PRO A 499 18.54 25.92 3.84
N VAL A 500 18.22 25.57 5.09
CA VAL A 500 17.66 26.54 6.03
C VAL A 500 18.67 27.67 6.20
N TRP A 501 18.20 28.89 6.00
CA TRP A 501 19.03 30.08 6.07
C TRP A 501 19.59 30.27 7.48
N LYS A 502 20.85 30.69 7.60
CA LYS A 502 21.44 30.95 8.93
C LYS A 502 20.65 32.06 9.60
N LYS A 503 20.06 31.77 10.77
CA LYS A 503 19.22 32.70 11.52
C LYS A 503 20.04 33.38 12.61
N LYS A 504 20.08 34.70 12.60
CA LYS A 504 20.59 35.52 13.71
C LYS A 504 19.43 36.31 14.29
N SER A 505 19.28 36.26 15.61
CA SER A 505 18.19 36.93 16.30
C SER A 505 18.72 37.90 17.34
N VAL A 506 18.05 39.04 17.47
CA VAL A 506 18.28 40.00 18.54
C VAL A 506 16.98 40.27 19.26
N ILE A 507 17.07 40.48 20.57
CA ILE A 507 15.94 40.88 21.40
C ILE A 507 16.05 42.38 21.61
N VAL A 508 14.96 43.09 21.35
CA VAL A 508 14.86 44.54 21.54
C VAL A 508 13.59 44.87 22.29
N SER A 509 13.60 45.99 23.03
CA SER A 509 12.49 46.41 23.87
C SER A 509 12.22 47.91 23.73
N TRP A 510 11.02 48.31 24.20
CA TRP A 510 10.60 49.70 24.29
C TRP A 510 10.54 50.13 25.77
N PRO A 511 11.70 50.37 26.43
CA PRO A 511 11.73 50.65 27.87
C PRO A 511 11.09 51.99 28.26
N GLN A 512 11.00 52.94 27.32
CA GLN A 512 10.42 54.28 27.50
C GLN A 512 9.09 54.44 26.73
N GLY A 513 8.48 53.32 26.34
CA GLY A 513 7.28 53.27 25.49
C GLY A 513 7.59 53.55 24.02
N SER A 514 6.79 52.96 23.12
CA SER A 514 7.04 53.02 21.68
C SER A 514 6.92 54.41 21.06
N GLY A 515 7.77 54.67 20.06
CA GLY A 515 7.73 55.90 19.26
C GLY A 515 6.61 55.89 18.22
N SER A 516 6.35 57.05 17.62
CA SER A 516 5.46 57.14 16.47
C SER A 516 6.23 56.90 15.17
N TYR A 517 5.52 56.73 14.04
CA TYR A 517 6.18 56.68 12.74
C TYR A 517 6.94 57.98 12.38
N TYR A 518 6.49 59.12 12.93
CA TYR A 518 7.10 60.44 12.71
C TYR A 518 8.30 60.70 13.62
N ASP A 519 8.51 59.87 14.64
CA ASP A 519 9.62 59.99 15.57
C ASP A 519 10.04 58.61 16.09
N VAL A 520 11.10 58.08 15.48
CA VAL A 520 11.63 56.74 15.78
C VAL A 520 12.66 56.73 16.89
N THR A 521 12.93 57.86 17.56
CA THR A 521 13.92 57.92 18.66
C THR A 521 13.61 56.94 19.78
N ARG A 522 12.33 56.67 20.03
CA ARG A 522 11.87 55.70 21.02
C ARG A 522 11.63 54.29 20.46
N ASN A 523 11.82 54.08 19.16
CA ASN A 523 11.77 52.75 18.56
C ASN A 523 13.18 52.15 18.51
N PRO A 524 13.36 50.86 18.88
CA PRO A 524 14.64 50.23 18.76
C PRO A 524 15.03 50.18 17.28
N GLN A 525 16.34 50.21 17.04
CA GLN A 525 16.90 50.15 15.69
C GLN A 525 17.91 49.03 15.65
N ILE A 526 17.81 48.19 14.63
CA ILE A 526 18.66 47.03 14.46
C ILE A 526 19.45 47.23 13.18
N GLU A 527 20.74 46.95 13.22
CA GLU A 527 21.60 46.99 12.06
C GLU A 527 21.93 45.58 11.57
N ILE A 528 21.81 45.37 10.25
CA ILE A 528 22.21 44.16 9.55
C ILE A 528 23.41 44.50 8.66
N TYR A 529 24.55 43.80 8.80
CA TYR A 529 25.75 44.07 8.00
C TYR A 529 26.68 42.85 7.83
N PRO A 530 27.43 42.72 6.72
CA PRO A 530 27.22 43.44 5.47
C PRO A 530 25.94 42.97 4.76
N ALA A 531 25.35 43.82 3.91
CA ALA A 531 24.25 43.43 3.04
C ALA A 531 24.80 43.28 1.61
N ARG A 532 25.15 42.04 1.23
CA ARG A 532 25.79 41.79 -0.06
C ARG A 532 24.74 41.78 -1.16
N ILE A 533 25.18 42.10 -2.38
CA ILE A 533 24.33 41.94 -3.55
C ILE A 533 23.91 40.46 -3.68
N LEU A 534 22.65 40.22 -4.02
CA LEU A 534 22.02 38.90 -4.17
C LEU A 534 21.68 38.18 -2.86
N ASP A 535 22.01 38.73 -1.69
CA ASP A 535 21.48 38.20 -0.44
C ASP A 535 19.96 38.43 -0.39
N THR A 536 19.21 37.37 -0.11
CA THR A 536 17.80 37.48 0.26
C THR A 536 17.69 37.44 1.78
N PHE A 537 17.19 38.52 2.38
CA PHE A 537 16.94 38.60 3.81
C PHE A 537 15.46 38.34 4.09
N VAL A 538 15.17 37.35 4.92
CA VAL A 538 13.88 37.20 5.61
C VAL A 538 14.04 37.80 6.99
N ILE A 539 13.25 38.85 7.26
CA ILE A 539 13.24 39.55 8.53
C ILE A 539 11.89 39.28 9.18
N ARG A 540 11.92 38.71 10.37
CA ARG A 540 10.74 38.37 11.17
C ARG A 540 10.79 39.12 12.49
N MET A 541 9.69 39.79 12.81
CA MET A 541 9.44 40.42 14.10
C MET A 541 8.41 39.59 14.85
N GLN A 542 8.75 39.15 16.06
CA GLN A 542 7.85 38.44 16.98
C GLN A 542 7.82 39.16 18.33
N VAL A 543 6.67 39.73 18.67
CA VAL A 543 6.40 40.31 19.98
C VAL A 543 6.35 39.18 21.02
N ARG A 544 7.10 39.35 22.10
CA ARG A 544 7.18 38.40 23.21
C ARG A 544 6.32 38.86 24.39
N ASP A 545 6.39 40.16 24.68
CA ASP A 545 5.65 40.79 25.76
C ASP A 545 5.19 42.18 25.30
N CYS A 546 4.01 42.58 25.74
CA CYS A 546 3.44 43.89 25.45
C CYS A 546 2.46 44.32 26.54
N SER A 547 2.61 45.57 26.99
CA SER A 547 1.68 46.25 27.90
C SER A 547 0.27 46.47 27.32
N TYR A 548 0.08 46.21 26.03
CA TYR A 548 -1.20 46.35 25.33
C TYR A 548 -1.68 44.99 24.83
N THR A 549 -2.96 44.68 24.99
CA THR A 549 -3.53 43.34 24.75
C THR A 549 -3.64 42.96 23.27
N ASP A 550 -3.79 43.95 22.38
CA ASP A 550 -3.89 43.73 20.92
C ASP A 550 -2.99 44.74 20.17
N PRO A 551 -1.65 44.56 20.25
CA PRO A 551 -0.74 45.51 19.64
C PRO A 551 -0.78 45.39 18.13
N SER A 552 -0.71 46.53 17.44
CA SER A 552 -0.47 46.55 16.00
C SER A 552 1.02 46.71 15.73
N ILE A 553 1.59 45.86 14.88
CA ILE A 553 3.02 45.86 14.59
C ILE A 553 3.30 46.05 13.11
N VAL A 554 4.40 46.74 12.85
CA VAL A 554 5.00 46.93 11.53
C VAL A 554 6.48 47.22 11.73
N PHE A 555 7.33 46.84 10.78
CA PHE A 555 8.72 47.30 10.77
C PHE A 555 9.12 47.81 9.39
N PHE A 556 10.11 48.69 9.38
CA PHE A 556 10.68 49.27 8.18
C PHE A 556 12.11 48.80 8.03
N VAL A 557 12.50 48.44 6.82
CA VAL A 557 13.89 48.14 6.46
C VAL A 557 14.39 49.26 5.57
N LEU A 558 15.47 49.88 5.98
CA LEU A 558 16.04 51.07 5.36
C LEU A 558 17.46 50.77 4.86
N ALA A 559 17.81 51.35 3.72
CA ALA A 559 19.22 51.47 3.33
C ALA A 559 19.94 52.37 4.34
N ASN A 560 21.08 51.91 4.88
CA ASN A 560 21.89 52.78 5.71
C ASN A 560 22.69 53.76 4.83
N ASP A 561 22.84 55.01 5.25
CA ASP A 561 23.49 56.10 4.51
C ASP A 561 25.04 56.06 4.60
N GLY A 562 25.59 54.89 4.92
CA GLY A 562 27.02 54.65 5.08
C GLY A 562 27.56 54.84 6.51
N ARG A 563 26.73 55.30 7.47
CA ARG A 563 27.13 55.44 8.88
C ARG A 563 26.86 54.18 9.68
N GLN A 564 27.77 53.21 9.56
CA GLN A 564 27.63 51.94 10.25
C GLN A 564 27.63 52.13 11.77
N GLY A 565 26.62 51.57 12.45
CA GLY A 565 26.47 51.68 13.91
C GLY A 565 25.70 52.90 14.41
N GLU A 566 25.28 53.81 13.54
CA GLU A 566 24.41 54.94 13.88
C GLU A 566 22.96 54.67 13.49
N GLY A 567 22.03 54.96 14.41
CA GLY A 567 20.59 54.93 14.12
C GLY A 567 20.11 56.24 13.48
N ILE A 568 18.94 56.19 12.87
CA ILE A 568 18.24 57.37 12.36
C ILE A 568 17.56 58.16 13.50
N LYS A 569 17.49 59.48 13.36
CA LYS A 569 16.79 60.38 14.28
C LYS A 569 15.61 61.05 13.57
N GLY A 570 14.49 61.22 14.26
CA GLY A 570 13.29 61.86 13.70
C GLY A 570 12.44 60.93 12.85
N GLN A 571 11.94 61.43 11.72
CA GLN A 571 11.02 60.69 10.85
C GLN A 571 11.75 59.66 9.99
N ILE A 572 11.11 58.52 9.71
CA ILE A 572 11.61 57.53 8.76
C ILE A 572 11.73 58.16 7.35
N PRO A 573 12.94 58.26 6.78
CA PRO A 573 13.15 58.85 5.46
C PRO A 573 12.60 57.93 4.36
N ALA A 574 11.55 58.40 3.65
CA ALA A 574 10.80 57.59 2.69
C ALA A 574 11.64 57.12 1.49
N ASP A 575 12.63 57.92 1.08
CA ASP A 575 13.57 57.63 0.00
C ASP A 575 14.56 56.49 0.33
N ARG A 576 14.75 56.19 1.62
CA ARG A 576 15.63 55.11 2.08
C ARG A 576 14.90 53.82 2.40
N VAL A 577 13.56 53.82 2.42
CA VAL A 577 12.78 52.62 2.75
C VAL A 577 12.90 51.63 1.60
N MET A 578 13.53 50.48 1.87
CA MET A 578 13.66 49.40 0.90
C MET A 578 12.43 48.49 0.94
N VAL A 579 11.99 48.11 2.14
CA VAL A 579 10.77 47.34 2.33
C VAL A 579 10.05 47.74 3.61
N ARG A 580 8.72 47.69 3.57
CA ARG A 580 7.85 47.85 4.73
C ARG A 580 7.09 46.54 4.93
N SER A 581 7.13 46.00 6.14
CA SER A 581 6.32 44.83 6.47
C SER A 581 4.81 45.14 6.34
N GLN A 582 3.98 44.10 6.34
CA GLN A 582 2.54 44.31 6.51
C GLN A 582 2.26 44.97 7.87
N TYR A 583 1.19 45.75 7.95
CA TYR A 583 0.69 46.27 9.21
C TYR A 583 -0.35 45.28 9.74
N VAL A 584 -0.05 44.62 10.87
CA VAL A 584 -0.88 43.53 11.39
C VAL A 584 -1.26 43.75 12.85
N ARG A 585 -2.46 43.30 13.23
CA ARG A 585 -2.93 43.20 14.62
C ARG A 585 -2.68 41.79 15.17
N HIS A 586 -1.42 41.39 15.18
CA HIS A 586 -0.97 40.07 15.62
C HIS A 586 0.43 40.21 16.23
N HIS A 587 0.89 39.18 16.93
CA HIS A 587 2.21 39.21 17.59
C HIS A 587 3.39 38.86 16.68
N VAL A 588 3.15 38.57 15.40
CA VAL A 588 4.19 38.19 14.43
C VAL A 588 3.97 38.86 13.09
N VAL A 589 5.04 39.38 12.48
CA VAL A 589 5.06 39.86 11.10
C VAL A 589 6.40 39.56 10.45
N GLN A 590 6.41 39.29 9.15
CA GLN A 590 7.63 39.04 8.39
C GLN A 590 7.63 39.75 7.03
N CYS A 591 8.82 39.97 6.47
CA CYS A 591 8.99 40.37 5.08
C CYS A 591 10.27 39.79 4.47
N GLU A 592 10.28 39.75 3.14
CA GLU A 592 11.44 39.39 2.32
C GLU A 592 12.04 40.64 1.69
N LEU A 593 13.36 40.69 1.65
CA LEU A 593 14.12 41.73 0.96
C LEU A 593 15.23 41.10 0.11
N LEU A 594 15.12 41.24 -1.21
CA LEU A 594 16.20 40.92 -2.13
C LEU A 594 17.13 42.13 -2.28
N MET A 595 18.43 41.94 -2.02
CA MET A 595 19.43 42.98 -2.24
C MET A 595 19.81 43.08 -3.72
N THR A 596 19.35 44.13 -4.40
CA THR A 596 19.71 44.41 -5.80
C THR A 596 21.07 45.11 -5.95
N GLU A 597 21.57 45.73 -4.88
CA GLU A 597 22.85 46.43 -4.83
C GLU A 597 23.57 46.11 -3.51
N SER A 598 24.90 46.05 -3.52
CA SER A 598 25.67 45.83 -2.29
C SER A 598 25.66 47.08 -1.42
N MET A 599 25.37 46.92 -0.13
CA MET A 599 25.34 48.02 0.83
C MET A 599 26.14 47.68 2.09
N ASN A 600 26.67 48.73 2.75
CA ASN A 600 27.43 48.56 3.98
C ASN A 600 26.58 47.99 5.11
N SER A 601 25.36 48.51 5.28
CA SER A 601 24.39 47.97 6.25
C SER A 601 22.95 48.36 5.95
N LEU A 602 22.01 47.62 6.54
CA LEU A 602 20.58 47.91 6.58
C LEU A 602 20.16 48.28 8.00
N LEU A 603 19.15 49.15 8.12
CA LEU A 603 18.53 49.47 9.39
C LEU A 603 17.10 48.93 9.43
N VAL A 604 16.79 48.14 10.45
CA VAL A 604 15.43 47.64 10.74
C VAL A 604 14.88 48.44 11.91
N VAL A 605 13.72 49.07 11.71
CA VAL A 605 13.02 49.87 12.72
C VAL A 605 11.67 49.21 13.00
N PRO A 606 11.58 48.35 14.02
CA PRO A 606 10.30 47.84 14.51
C PRO A 606 9.49 48.93 15.19
N CYS A 607 8.20 48.97 14.87
CA CYS A 607 7.23 49.91 15.40
C CYS A 607 6.11 49.12 16.10
N LEU A 608 5.82 49.50 17.34
CA LEU A 608 4.77 48.93 18.17
C LEU A 608 3.68 49.98 18.39
N GLN A 609 2.43 49.66 18.07
CA GLN A 609 1.28 50.54 18.26
C GLN A 609 0.27 49.97 19.26
N PRO A 610 -0.40 50.83 20.06
CA PRO A 610 -0.35 52.31 20.03
C PRO A 610 0.98 52.89 20.55
N ALA A 611 1.32 54.10 20.12
CA ALA A 611 2.55 54.77 20.59
C ALA A 611 2.52 54.95 22.11
N GLY A 612 3.66 54.75 22.77
CA GLY A 612 3.79 54.71 24.23
C GLY A 612 3.63 53.31 24.83
N SER A 613 3.39 52.29 24.01
CA SER A 613 3.33 50.90 24.48
C SER A 613 4.72 50.40 24.88
N PHE A 614 4.80 49.77 26.04
CA PHE A 614 5.98 49.03 26.49
C PHE A 614 5.90 47.59 25.99
N GLY A 615 7.03 46.98 25.67
CA GLY A 615 7.09 45.59 25.24
C GLY A 615 8.49 45.15 24.86
N GLU A 616 8.59 43.87 24.48
CA GLU A 616 9.79 43.22 23.98
C GLU A 616 9.44 42.45 22.70
N CYS A 617 10.32 42.50 21.70
CA CYS A 617 10.22 41.64 20.53
C CYS A 617 11.56 41.01 20.16
N THR A 618 11.48 39.85 19.53
CA THR A 618 12.61 39.22 18.84
C THR A 618 12.57 39.62 17.37
N ILE A 619 13.68 40.16 16.87
CA ILE A 619 13.93 40.32 15.44
C ILE A 619 14.85 39.20 15.00
N SER A 620 14.33 38.30 14.17
CA SER A 620 15.10 37.23 13.53
C SER A 620 15.37 37.62 12.09
N VAL A 621 16.63 37.53 11.70
CA VAL A 621 17.08 37.75 10.31
C VAL A 621 17.68 36.45 9.82
N ALA A 622 17.21 35.97 8.68
CA ALA A 622 17.71 34.79 8.01
C ALA A 622 18.14 35.17 6.59
N THR A 623 19.28 34.64 6.14
CA THR A 623 19.77 34.78 4.76
C THR A 623 20.56 33.54 4.34
N GLU A 624 20.68 33.34 3.03
CA GLU A 624 21.50 32.29 2.40
C GLU A 624 22.98 32.42 2.78
N SER A 625 23.47 33.66 2.93
CA SER A 625 24.85 33.93 3.31
C SER A 625 25.05 33.70 4.80
N ALA A 626 26.04 32.89 5.16
CA ALA A 626 26.41 32.65 6.55
C ALA A 626 27.10 33.86 7.22
N GLU A 627 27.53 34.84 6.44
CA GLU A 627 28.48 35.89 6.85
C GLU A 627 27.80 37.25 6.96
N PHE A 628 26.85 37.36 7.88
CA PHE A 628 26.22 38.64 8.27
C PHE A 628 26.13 38.74 9.78
N MET A 629 26.00 39.96 10.30
CA MET A 629 25.81 40.27 11.71
C MET A 629 24.50 41.02 11.89
N VAL A 630 23.85 40.78 13.02
CA VAL A 630 22.64 41.51 13.45
C VAL A 630 22.95 42.05 14.83
N ARG A 631 22.80 43.36 15.01
CA ARG A 631 23.00 44.00 16.30
C ARG A 631 21.92 45.04 16.57
N ALA A 632 21.45 45.10 17.81
CA ALA A 632 20.69 46.25 18.27
C ALA A 632 21.64 47.46 18.40
N LEU A 633 21.22 48.61 17.89
CA LEU A 633 21.94 49.86 18.08
C LEU A 633 21.58 50.45 19.44
N SER A 634 22.58 51.03 20.12
CA SER A 634 22.34 51.77 21.36
C SER A 634 21.44 52.96 21.07
N THR A 635 20.32 53.06 21.79
CA THR A 635 19.50 54.28 21.86
C THR A 635 20.34 55.34 22.56
N GLY A 636 21.05 56.17 21.79
CA GLY A 636 21.88 57.25 22.30
C GLY A 636 21.07 58.42 22.85
#